data_AF-A0A1M5ARK2-F1
#
_entry.id   AF-A0A1M5ARK2-F1
#
_cell.length_a   1.000
_cell.length_b   1.000
_cell.length_c   1.000
_cell.angle_alpha   90.00
_cell.angle_beta   90.00
_cell.angle_gamma   90.00
#
_symmetry.space_group_name_H-M   'P 1'
#
loop_
_entity.id
_entity.type
_entity.pdbx_description
1 polymer ?
#
loop_
_entity_poly.entity_id
_entity_poly.type
_entity_poly.pdbx_seq_one_letter_code
_entity_poly.pdbx_strand_id
1 'polypeptide(L)'
;MKKPEINDIINNRVSLVHCGPLSPEGGEGMRSYEFVYVLKPEVEEEKRNGLLERFKSIIGQKGEVTNVDEWGMRRLAYPIKKFNEGYYVFLEFNGERDIPSELETTCRVTDEILRYLIVKKGE
;
A
#
# COMPACT_ATOMS: atom_id res chain seq x y z
N MET A 1 -3.81 -15.47 -16.52
CA MET A 1 -3.80 -15.20 -15.07
C MET A 1 -4.70 -14.00 -14.80
N LYS A 2 -5.86 -14.19 -14.13
CA LYS A 2 -6.73 -13.07 -13.75
C LYS A 2 -6.05 -12.32 -12.59
N LYS A 3 -5.67 -11.06 -12.79
CA LYS A 3 -5.22 -10.19 -11.69
C LYS A 3 -6.40 -10.04 -10.71
N PRO A 4 -6.23 -10.30 -9.41
CA PRO A 4 -7.32 -10.20 -8.44
C PRO A 4 -7.87 -8.77 -8.38
N GLU A 5 -9.19 -8.61 -8.24
CA GLU A 5 -9.77 -7.28 -8.05
C GLU A 5 -9.38 -6.77 -6.66
N ILE A 6 -9.03 -5.49 -6.55
CA ILE A 6 -8.60 -4.90 -5.28
C ILE A 6 -9.72 -4.92 -4.24
N ASN A 7 -10.98 -4.88 -4.67
CA ASN A 7 -12.10 -5.07 -3.75
C ASN A 7 -12.08 -6.47 -3.15
N ASP A 8 -11.60 -7.49 -3.85
CA ASP A 8 -11.39 -8.83 -3.27
C ASP A 8 -10.20 -8.83 -2.30
N ILE A 9 -9.12 -8.09 -2.58
CA ILE A 9 -7.99 -7.97 -1.63
C ILE A 9 -8.42 -7.22 -0.36
N ILE A 10 -9.14 -6.11 -0.53
CA ILE A 10 -9.61 -5.25 0.57
C ILE A 10 -10.75 -5.90 1.36
N ASN A 11 -11.66 -6.65 0.73
CA ASN A 11 -12.82 -7.24 1.41
C ASN A 11 -12.60 -8.69 1.85
N ASN A 12 -11.78 -9.48 1.13
CA ASN A 12 -11.62 -10.92 1.40
C ASN A 12 -10.39 -11.26 2.27
N ARG A 13 -9.47 -10.30 2.54
CA ARG A 13 -8.40 -10.44 3.54
C ARG A 13 -8.67 -9.71 4.87
N VAL A 14 -9.90 -9.25 5.11
CA VAL A 14 -10.37 -8.86 6.45
C VAL A 14 -10.83 -10.12 7.21
N SER A 15 -10.02 -11.17 7.20
CA SER A 15 -10.23 -12.33 8.06
C SER A 15 -9.55 -12.03 9.38
N LEU A 16 -10.37 -11.64 10.38
CA LEU A 16 -10.13 -11.80 11.81
C LEU A 16 -8.65 -11.77 12.24
N VAL A 17 -8.16 -10.57 12.59
CA VAL A 17 -7.04 -10.46 13.54
C VAL A 17 -7.59 -10.96 14.88
N HIS A 18 -7.56 -12.27 15.11
CA HIS A 18 -7.63 -12.82 16.45
C HIS A 18 -6.35 -12.35 17.15
N CYS A 19 -6.48 -11.35 18.01
CA CYS A 19 -5.41 -10.90 18.89
C CYS A 19 -5.14 -12.00 19.92
N GLY A 20 -4.40 -13.03 19.51
CA GLY A 20 -3.74 -13.95 20.42
C GLY A 20 -2.51 -13.27 21.05
N PRO A 21 -2.04 -13.74 22.22
CA PRO A 21 -0.92 -13.12 22.91
C PRO A 21 0.32 -13.13 22.01
N LEU A 22 0.79 -11.92 21.70
CA LEU A 22 2.02 -11.68 20.93
C LEU A 22 3.20 -12.25 21.71
N SER A 23 3.69 -13.41 21.31
CA SER A 23 5.01 -13.90 21.74
C SER A 23 6.08 -12.91 21.27
N PRO A 24 7.06 -12.54 22.13
CA PRO A 24 8.15 -11.66 21.77
C PRO A 24 9.22 -12.45 21.02
N GLU A 25 8.93 -12.92 19.82
CA GLU A 25 9.93 -13.49 18.92
C GLU A 25 10.55 -12.33 18.14
N GLY A 26 11.60 -11.74 18.72
CA GLY A 26 12.50 -10.81 18.04
C GLY A 26 13.20 -11.51 16.89
N GLY A 27 12.63 -11.40 15.68
CA GLY A 27 13.32 -11.67 14.43
C GLY A 27 13.76 -10.35 13.79
N GLU A 28 15.06 -10.05 13.88
CA GLU A 28 15.79 -9.13 13.00
C GLU A 28 15.86 -9.75 11.59
N GLY A 29 14.72 -9.76 10.89
CA GLY A 29 14.62 -10.30 9.53
C GLY A 29 13.80 -9.39 8.64
N MET A 30 14.28 -9.19 7.41
CA MET A 30 13.51 -8.55 6.35
C MET A 30 12.15 -9.26 6.20
N ARG A 31 11.08 -8.47 6.23
CA ARG A 31 9.70 -8.97 6.06
C ARG A 31 9.18 -8.53 4.72
N SER A 32 8.41 -9.39 4.07
CA SER A 32 7.69 -9.04 2.85
C SER A 32 6.40 -8.30 3.17
N TYR A 33 6.14 -7.24 2.43
CA TYR A 33 4.94 -6.41 2.55
C TYR A 33 4.32 -6.17 1.18
N GLU A 34 3.00 -6.05 1.19
CA GLU A 34 2.20 -5.54 0.09
C GLU A 34 1.74 -4.12 0.48
N PHE A 35 2.02 -3.13 -0.36
CA PHE A 35 1.56 -1.76 -0.19
C PHE A 35 0.71 -1.34 -1.38
N VAL A 36 -0.51 -0.91 -1.07
CA VAL A 36 -1.47 -0.44 -2.06
C VAL A 36 -1.90 0.96 -1.68
N TYR A 37 -1.91 1.87 -2.63
CA TYR A 37 -2.49 3.18 -2.44
C TYR A 37 -3.33 3.61 -3.64
N VAL A 38 -4.29 4.47 -3.34
CA VAL A 38 -5.27 5.01 -4.28
C VAL A 38 -5.14 6.52 -4.27
N LEU A 39 -4.79 7.10 -5.41
CA LEU A 39 -4.72 8.55 -5.59
C LEU A 39 -6.06 9.10 -6.08
N LYS A 40 -6.29 10.39 -5.82
CA LYS A 40 -7.38 11.15 -6.45
C LYS A 40 -7.26 11.04 -7.98
N PRO A 41 -8.39 11.00 -8.70
CA PRO A 41 -8.39 10.88 -10.17
C PRO A 41 -7.79 12.11 -10.87
N GLU A 42 -7.75 13.25 -10.18
CA GLU A 42 -7.27 14.55 -10.69
C GLU A 42 -5.76 14.74 -10.55
N VAL A 43 -5.04 13.77 -9.97
CA VAL A 43 -3.59 13.87 -9.77
C VAL A 43 -2.89 13.70 -11.11
N GLU A 44 -2.16 14.74 -11.51
CA GLU A 44 -1.34 14.76 -12.71
C GLU A 44 -0.22 13.71 -12.65
N GLU A 45 0.14 13.17 -13.81
CA GLU A 45 1.12 12.09 -13.94
C GLU A 45 2.46 12.41 -13.28
N GLU A 46 2.95 13.65 -13.42
CA GLU A 46 4.19 14.10 -12.79
C GLU A 46 4.15 13.97 -11.26
N LYS A 47 3.02 14.34 -10.63
CA LYS A 47 2.82 14.16 -9.19
C LYS A 47 2.68 12.69 -8.81
N ARG A 48 2.04 11.86 -9.64
CA ARG A 48 1.96 10.40 -9.41
C ARG A 48 3.35 9.78 -9.38
N ASN A 49 4.18 10.11 -10.36
CA ASN A 49 5.55 9.64 -10.46
C ASN A 49 6.40 10.14 -9.27
N GLY A 50 6.24 11.41 -8.89
CA GLY A 50 6.92 11.96 -7.70
C GLY A 50 6.55 11.25 -6.40
N LEU A 51 5.27 10.90 -6.21
CA LEU A 51 4.82 10.11 -5.06
C LEU A 51 5.38 8.69 -5.08
N LEU A 52 5.39 8.04 -6.25
CA LEU A 52 5.96 6.71 -6.41
C LEU A 52 7.45 6.69 -6.04
N GLU A 53 8.24 7.64 -6.57
CA GLU A 53 9.68 7.74 -6.26
C GLU A 53 9.92 8.07 -4.78
N ARG A 54 9.08 8.91 -4.18
CA ARG A 54 9.14 9.17 -2.74
C ARG A 54 8.93 7.90 -1.91
N PHE A 55 7.95 7.07 -2.26
CA PHE A 55 7.72 5.80 -1.56
C PHE A 55 8.85 4.80 -1.77
N LYS A 56 9.38 4.68 -3.00
CA LYS A 56 10.57 3.86 -3.29
C LYS A 56 11.78 4.32 -2.46
N SER A 57 11.97 5.63 -2.31
CA SER A 57 13.07 6.18 -1.51
C SER A 57 12.92 5.87 -0.01
N ILE A 58 11.70 5.94 0.54
CA ILE A 58 11.43 5.53 1.93
C ILE A 58 11.77 4.05 2.12
N ILE A 59 11.28 3.19 1.22
CA ILE A 59 11.53 1.75 1.30
C ILE A 59 13.04 1.44 1.14
N GLY A 60 13.70 2.09 0.18
CA GLY A 60 15.12 1.87 -0.15
C GLY A 60 16.11 2.23 0.96
N GLN A 61 15.68 2.92 2.02
CA GLN A 61 16.55 3.22 3.17
C GLN A 61 16.82 1.98 4.03
N LYS A 62 15.86 1.05 4.13
CA LYS A 62 15.88 -0.11 5.05
C LYS A 62 15.30 -1.38 4.43
N GLY A 63 15.25 -1.43 3.10
CA GLY A 63 14.52 -2.43 2.35
C GLY A 63 14.72 -2.30 0.86
N GLU A 64 13.97 -3.09 0.11
CA GLU A 64 14.04 -3.18 -1.34
C GLU A 64 12.63 -3.37 -1.91
N VAL A 65 12.30 -2.59 -2.94
CA VAL A 65 11.07 -2.77 -3.72
C VAL A 65 11.28 -3.92 -4.70
N THR A 66 10.46 -4.96 -4.57
CA THR A 66 10.54 -6.16 -5.42
C THR A 66 9.63 -6.09 -6.63
N ASN A 67 8.52 -5.35 -6.53
CA ASN A 67 7.57 -5.21 -7.63
C ASN A 67 6.82 -3.87 -7.55
N VAL A 68 6.51 -3.31 -8.71
CA VAL A 68 5.64 -2.13 -8.88
C VAL A 68 4.67 -2.41 -10.02
N ASP A 69 3.38 -2.38 -9.71
CA ASP A 69 2.29 -2.55 -10.66
C ASP A 69 1.38 -1.31 -10.62
N GLU A 70 1.45 -0.47 -11.66
CA GLU A 70 0.50 0.63 -11.84
C GLU A 70 -0.77 0.11 -12.52
N TRP A 71 -1.88 0.16 -11.79
CA TRP A 71 -3.16 -0.38 -12.25
C TRP A 71 -4.01 0.64 -13.00
N GLY A 72 -3.59 1.90 -12.98
CA GLY A 72 -4.28 2.99 -13.65
C GLY A 72 -5.58 3.40 -12.97
N MET A 73 -6.42 4.09 -13.74
CA MET A 73 -7.73 4.57 -13.31
C MET A 73 -8.73 3.41 -13.18
N ARG A 74 -9.39 3.30 -12.03
CA ARG A 74 -10.47 2.32 -11.81
C ARG A 74 -11.61 2.90 -10.99
N ARG A 75 -12.81 2.37 -11.25
CA ARG A 75 -14.03 2.74 -10.53
C ARG A 75 -14.02 2.19 -9.10
N LEU A 76 -14.38 3.04 -8.14
CA LEU A 76 -14.57 2.68 -6.73
C LEU A 76 -15.96 2.05 -6.55
N ALA A 77 -16.09 1.14 -5.59
CA ALA A 77 -17.39 0.54 -5.25
C ALA A 77 -18.38 1.56 -4.66
N TYR A 78 -17.85 2.55 -3.94
CA TYR A 78 -18.58 3.69 -3.39
C TYR A 78 -17.71 4.94 -3.44
N PRO A 79 -18.29 6.14 -3.44
CA PRO A 79 -17.52 7.37 -3.53
C PRO A 79 -16.69 7.61 -2.27
N ILE A 80 -15.41 7.92 -2.45
CA ILE A 80 -14.49 8.33 -1.37
C ILE A 80 -14.14 9.80 -1.58
N LYS A 81 -14.37 10.65 -0.56
CA LYS A 81 -14.17 12.11 -0.68
C LYS A 81 -14.84 12.71 -1.94
N LYS A 82 -16.02 12.19 -2.32
CA LYS A 82 -16.80 12.55 -3.53
C LYS A 82 -16.25 12.05 -4.88
N PHE A 83 -15.16 11.30 -4.91
CA PHE A 83 -14.64 10.69 -6.13
C PHE A 83 -15.22 9.28 -6.32
N ASN A 84 -15.63 8.95 -7.56
CA ASN A 84 -16.12 7.62 -7.94
C ASN A 84 -15.03 6.76 -8.60
N GLU A 85 -13.86 7.33 -8.84
CA GLU A 85 -12.72 6.70 -9.48
C GLU A 85 -11.44 7.06 -8.72
N GLY A 86 -10.41 6.24 -8.87
CA GLY A 86 -9.09 6.51 -8.32
C GLY A 86 -7.99 5.85 -9.14
N TYR A 87 -6.79 6.41 -9.06
CA TYR A 87 -5.60 5.83 -9.70
C TYR A 87 -4.92 4.88 -8.72
N TYR A 88 -4.78 3.61 -9.11
CA TYR A 88 -4.30 2.54 -8.25
C TYR A 88 -2.83 2.22 -8.52
N VAL A 89 -2.06 2.11 -7.45
CA VAL A 89 -0.68 1.63 -7.50
C VAL A 89 -0.48 0.55 -6.46
N PHE A 90 0.15 -0.53 -6.88
CA PHE A 90 0.50 -1.69 -6.06
C PHE A 90 2.02 -1.83 -6.02
N LEU A 91 2.56 -2.04 -4.83
CA LEU A 91 3.97 -2.28 -4.59
C LEU A 91 4.15 -3.50 -3.71
N GLU A 92 5.16 -4.30 -4.03
CA GLU A 92 5.69 -5.32 -3.12
C GLU A 92 7.10 -4.92 -2.72
N PHE A 93 7.42 -5.09 -1.45
CA PHE A 93 8.75 -4.80 -0.95
C PHE A 93 9.14 -5.71 0.21
N ASN A 94 10.44 -5.91 0.38
CA ASN A 94 11.03 -6.50 1.56
C ASN A 94 11.67 -5.42 2.40
N GLY A 95 11.52 -5.45 3.72
CA GLY A 95 12.24 -4.51 4.56
C GLY A 95 11.99 -4.66 6.04
N GLU A 96 12.55 -3.73 6.80
CA GLU A 96 12.46 -3.69 8.24
C GLU A 96 11.02 -3.40 8.75
N ARG A 97 10.81 -3.60 10.05
CA ARG A 97 9.48 -3.50 10.70
C ARG A 97 8.96 -2.07 10.86
N ASP A 98 9.82 -1.09 10.67
CA ASP A 98 9.58 0.34 10.85
C ASP A 98 9.11 1.03 9.57
N ILE A 99 9.52 0.55 8.39
CA ILE A 99 9.11 1.07 7.08
C ILE A 99 7.58 1.24 6.95
N PRO A 100 6.73 0.27 7.35
CA PRO A 100 5.28 0.46 7.27
C PRO A 100 4.79 1.72 8.00
N SER A 101 5.35 2.00 9.19
CA SER A 101 4.96 3.19 9.97
C SER A 101 5.38 4.50 9.30
N GLU A 102 6.53 4.52 8.63
CA GLU A 102 7.01 5.67 7.87
C GLU A 102 6.15 5.93 6.61
N LEU A 103 5.78 4.85 5.91
CA LEU A 103 4.85 4.91 4.77
C LEU A 103 3.46 5.39 5.20
N GLU A 104 2.92 4.87 6.29
CA GLU A 104 1.62 5.31 6.84
C GLU A 104 1.62 6.80 7.15
N THR A 105 2.67 7.28 7.83
CA THR A 105 2.80 8.69 8.19
C THR A 105 2.81 9.57 6.93
N THR A 106 3.60 9.18 5.93
CA THR A 106 3.66 9.89 4.64
C THR A 106 2.30 9.87 3.93
N CYS A 107 1.59 8.73 3.93
CA CYS A 107 0.27 8.63 3.32
C CYS A 107 -0.78 9.51 4.01
N ARG A 108 -0.75 9.60 5.34
CA ARG A 108 -1.70 10.43 6.11
C ARG A 108 -1.56 11.92 5.85
N VAL A 109 -0.35 12.41 5.62
CA VAL A 109 -0.09 13.83 5.34
C VAL A 109 -0.19 14.20 3.86
N THR A 110 -0.32 13.21 2.97
CA THR A 110 -0.42 13.44 1.53
C THR A 110 -1.89 13.55 1.13
N ASP A 111 -2.36 14.76 0.84
CA ASP A 111 -3.77 15.04 0.51
C ASP A 111 -4.26 14.30 -0.74
N GLU A 112 -3.37 14.02 -1.69
CA GLU A 112 -3.62 13.30 -2.94
C GLU A 112 -4.04 11.84 -2.72
N ILE A 113 -3.75 11.25 -1.56
CA ILE A 113 -4.12 9.87 -1.25
C ILE A 113 -5.57 9.81 -0.73
N LEU A 114 -6.38 9.00 -1.39
CA LEU A 114 -7.75 8.68 -0.98
C LEU A 114 -7.78 7.55 0.04
N ARG A 115 -6.98 6.51 -0.20
CA ARG A 115 -6.91 5.31 0.64
C ARG A 115 -5.55 4.64 0.46
N TYR A 116 -5.10 3.97 1.50
CA TYR A 116 -3.92 3.12 1.45
C TYR A 116 -4.13 1.88 2.31
N LEU A 117 -3.37 0.82 2.03
CA LEU A 117 -3.34 -0.41 2.80
C LEU A 117 -1.91 -0.96 2.74
N ILE A 118 -1.34 -1.28 3.90
CA ILE A 118 -0.06 -1.98 4.01
C ILE A 118 -0.34 -3.28 4.74
N VAL A 119 0.04 -4.40 4.14
CA VAL A 119 -0.18 -5.75 4.68
C VAL A 119 1.15 -6.46 4.75
N LYS A 120 1.48 -7.02 5.91
CA LYS A 120 2.59 -7.98 6.00
C LYS A 120 2.17 -9.23 5.24
N LYS A 121 2.96 -9.65 4.25
CA LYS A 121 2.75 -10.90 3.54
C LYS A 121 3.12 -12.03 4.51
N GLY A 122 2.10 -12.58 5.17
CA GLY A 122 2.22 -13.82 5.92
C GLY A 122 2.23 -14.98 4.92
N GLU A 123 3.15 -15.92 5.12
CA GLU A 123 3.00 -17.26 4.53
C GLU A 123 1.75 -17.95 5.08
#